data_AF-A0A538K8G9-F1
#
_entry.id   AF-A0A538K8G9-F1
#
_cell.length_a   1.000
_cell.length_b   1.000
_cell.length_c   1.000
_cell.angle_alpha   90.00
_cell.angle_beta   90.00
_cell.angle_gamma   90.00
#
_symmetry.space_group_name_H-M   'P 1'
#
loop_
_entity.id
_entity.type
_entity.pdbx_description
1 polymer ?
#
loop_
_entity_poly.entity_id
_entity_poly.type
_entity_poly.pdbx_seq_one_letter_code
_entity_poly.pdbx_strand_id
1 'polypeptide(L)'
;MSTKASIQLQEASSKYQAAASQAIATYKQIVKLRPDDQQAVFSLAQAADTLRQTPVAISAYKRLLKFKLDPTTAAQIRARIKTLQGSAGG
;
A
#
# COMPACT_ATOMS: atom_id res chain seq x y z
N MET A 1 -5.31 29.26 -19.76
CA MET A 1 -5.06 29.90 -18.45
C MET A 1 -5.51 28.95 -17.36
N SER A 2 -4.60 28.39 -16.57
CA SER A 2 -4.94 27.53 -15.44
C SER A 2 -5.57 28.39 -14.35
N THR A 3 -6.82 28.09 -13.98
CA THR A 3 -7.52 28.81 -12.90
C THR A 3 -6.81 28.56 -11.57
N LYS A 4 -6.84 29.54 -10.65
CA LYS A 4 -6.25 29.41 -9.30
C LYS A 4 -6.66 28.10 -8.59
N ALA A 5 -7.89 27.64 -8.81
CA ALA A 5 -8.41 26.37 -8.32
C ALA A 5 -7.65 25.15 -8.89
N SER A 6 -7.37 25.12 -10.19
CA SER A 6 -6.61 24.01 -10.81
C SER A 6 -5.16 23.93 -10.30
N ILE A 7 -4.53 25.07 -10.04
CA ILE A 7 -3.18 25.13 -9.45
C ILE A 7 -3.20 24.61 -8.02
N GLN A 8 -4.18 25.02 -7.20
CA GLN A 8 -4.32 24.53 -5.82
C GLN A 8 -4.63 23.03 -5.78
N LEU A 9 -5.45 22.53 -6.70
CA LEU A 9 -5.72 21.10 -6.83
C LEU A 9 -4.44 20.32 -7.15
N GLN A 10 -3.65 20.81 -8.11
CA GLN A 10 -2.37 20.21 -8.50
C GLN A 10 -1.37 20.19 -7.34
N GLU A 11 -1.29 21.30 -6.58
CA GLU A 11 -0.41 21.41 -5.42
C GLU A 11 -0.83 20.45 -4.30
N ALA A 12 -2.13 20.39 -4.00
CA ALA A 12 -2.68 19.48 -3.00
C ALA A 12 -2.42 18.01 -3.38
N SER A 13 -2.60 17.66 -4.65
CA SER A 13 -2.30 16.32 -5.17
C SER A 13 -0.82 15.96 -5.01
N SER A 14 0.08 16.89 -5.35
CA SER A 14 1.53 16.70 -5.19
C SER A 14 1.92 16.50 -3.72
N LYS A 15 1.42 17.35 -2.82
CA LYS A 15 1.64 17.23 -1.37
C LYS A 15 1.11 15.91 -0.82
N TYR A 16 -0.08 15.51 -1.23
CA TYR A 16 -0.67 14.23 -0.86
C TYR A 16 0.22 13.07 -1.32
N GLN A 17 0.70 13.09 -2.56
CA GLN A 17 1.56 12.03 -3.09
C GLN A 17 2.94 11.96 -2.40
N ALA A 18 3.50 13.12 -2.02
CA ALA A 18 4.73 13.19 -1.23
C ALA A 18 4.54 12.60 0.17
N ALA A 19 3.50 13.01 0.89
CA ALA A 19 3.18 12.50 2.23
C ALA A 19 2.87 10.99 2.20
N ALA A 20 2.14 10.54 1.18
CA ALA A 20 1.87 9.15 0.90
C ALA A 20 3.15 8.32 0.74
N SER A 21 4.09 8.82 -0.06
CA SER A 21 5.38 8.15 -0.29
C SER A 21 6.23 8.08 0.98
N GLN A 22 6.23 9.15 1.77
CA GLN A 22 6.90 9.18 3.08
C GLN A 22 6.28 8.17 4.06
N ALA A 23 4.96 8.10 4.15
CA ALA A 23 4.27 7.14 5.02
C ALA A 23 4.64 5.69 4.68
N ILE A 24 4.68 5.35 3.38
CA ILE A 24 5.11 4.01 2.93
C ILE A 24 6.57 3.75 3.30
N ALA A 25 7.46 4.75 3.15
CA ALA A 25 8.86 4.60 3.53
C ALA A 25 9.01 4.31 5.04
N THR A 26 8.26 5.01 5.89
CA THR A 26 8.22 4.77 7.33
C THR A 26 7.73 3.36 7.64
N TYR A 27 6.62 2.92 7.05
CA TYR A 27 6.12 1.55 7.26
C TYR A 27 7.11 0.48 6.78
N LYS A 28 7.80 0.71 5.65
CA LYS A 28 8.87 -0.18 5.19
C LYS A 28 10.01 -0.28 6.20
N GLN A 29 10.40 0.83 6.83
CA GLN A 29 11.42 0.82 7.88
C GLN A 29 10.94 0.05 9.11
N ILE A 30 9.71 0.27 9.57
CA ILE A 30 9.12 -0.47 10.69
C ILE A 30 9.12 -1.98 10.39
N VAL A 31 8.66 -2.39 9.21
CA VAL A 31 8.64 -3.79 8.78
C VAL A 31 10.05 -4.38 8.61
N LYS A 32 11.06 -3.56 8.33
CA LYS A 32 12.47 -3.99 8.29
C LYS A 32 13.01 -4.25 9.70
N LEU A 33 12.63 -3.40 10.66
CA LEU A 33 13.03 -3.54 12.06
C LEU A 33 12.27 -4.65 12.78
N ARG A 34 10.99 -4.84 12.45
CA ARG A 34 10.08 -5.83 13.02
C ARG A 34 9.46 -6.69 11.92
N PRO A 35 10.25 -7.63 11.36
CA PRO A 35 9.83 -8.45 10.23
C PRO A 35 8.65 -9.39 10.50
N ASP A 36 8.39 -9.66 11.77
CA ASP A 36 7.43 -10.58 12.36
C ASP A 36 6.24 -9.86 13.03
N ASP A 37 6.21 -8.53 12.98
CA ASP A 37 5.05 -7.75 13.43
C ASP A 37 3.98 -7.78 12.34
N GLN A 38 3.03 -8.70 12.48
CA GLN A 38 1.92 -8.88 11.55
C GLN A 38 1.12 -7.58 11.34
N GLN A 39 0.94 -6.78 12.41
CA GLN A 39 0.19 -5.52 12.33
C GLN A 39 0.96 -4.50 11.49
N ALA A 40 2.27 -4.36 11.70
CA ALA A 40 3.10 -3.48 10.89
C ALA A 40 3.09 -3.86 9.40
N VAL A 41 3.18 -5.16 9.10
CA VAL A 41 3.09 -5.66 7.71
C VAL A 41 1.70 -5.38 7.12
N PHE A 42 0.63 -5.50 7.92
CA PHE A 42 -0.73 -5.20 7.51
C PHE A 42 -0.93 -3.72 7.18
N SER A 43 -0.46 -2.83 8.06
CA SER A 43 -0.50 -1.38 7.82
C SER A 43 0.28 -0.98 6.56
N LEU A 44 1.45 -1.58 6.32
CA LEU A 44 2.19 -1.36 5.07
C LEU A 44 1.38 -1.79 3.85
N ALA A 45 0.75 -2.97 3.89
CA ALA A 45 -0.04 -3.48 2.78
C ALA A 45 -1.22 -2.55 2.47
N GLN A 46 -2.00 -2.16 3.47
CA GLN A 46 -3.16 -1.27 3.30
C GLN A 46 -2.78 0.13 2.83
N ALA A 47 -1.71 0.70 3.40
CA ALA A 47 -1.22 2.02 2.97
C ALA A 47 -0.77 1.99 1.51
N ALA A 48 0.04 1.00 1.13
CA ALA A 48 0.49 0.85 -0.25
C ALA A 48 -0.67 0.60 -1.23
N ASP A 49 -1.67 -0.17 -0.82
CA ASP A 49 -2.83 -0.49 -1.62
C ASP A 49 -3.72 0.74 -1.89
N THR A 50 -4.04 1.50 -0.83
CA THR A 50 -4.78 2.77 -0.91
C THR A 50 -4.07 3.77 -1.82
N LEU A 51 -2.74 3.82 -1.74
CA LEU A 51 -1.90 4.73 -2.50
C LEU A 51 -1.52 4.21 -3.90
N ARG A 52 -2.12 3.08 -4.33
CA ARG A 52 -1.85 2.42 -5.62
C ARG A 52 -0.38 2.10 -5.89
N GLN A 53 0.39 1.91 -4.82
CA GLN A 53 1.78 1.44 -4.87
C GLN A 53 1.77 -0.10 -5.00
N THR A 54 1.22 -0.56 -6.12
CA THR A 54 0.88 -1.96 -6.40
C THR A 54 2.01 -2.95 -6.11
N PRO A 55 3.28 -2.69 -6.49
CA PRO A 55 4.39 -3.61 -6.19
C PRO A 55 4.62 -3.78 -4.69
N VAL A 56 4.51 -2.68 -3.91
CA VAL A 56 4.70 -2.70 -2.46
C VAL A 56 3.54 -3.41 -1.78
N ALA A 57 2.30 -3.13 -2.20
CA ALA A 57 1.10 -3.77 -1.66
C ALA A 57 1.16 -5.29 -1.86
N ILE A 58 1.45 -5.77 -3.07
CA ILE A 58 1.57 -7.20 -3.37
C ILE A 58 2.64 -7.86 -2.50
N SER A 59 3.81 -7.23 -2.36
CA SER A 59 4.90 -7.76 -1.54
C SER A 59 4.50 -7.88 -0.06
N ALA A 60 3.86 -6.86 0.50
CA ALA A 60 3.39 -6.86 1.89
C ALA A 60 2.27 -7.88 2.12
N TYR A 61 1.30 -7.99 1.21
CA TYR A 61 0.23 -9.00 1.27
C TYR A 61 0.79 -10.43 1.17
N LYS A 62 1.76 -10.69 0.29
CA LYS A 62 2.45 -12.00 0.23
C LYS A 62 3.15 -12.33 1.54
N ARG A 63 3.68 -11.32 2.24
CA ARG A 63 4.30 -11.51 3.55
C ARG A 63 3.26 -11.82 4.63
N LEU A 64 2.09 -11.18 4.61
CA LEU A 64 0.98 -11.52 5.52
C LEU A 64 0.57 -12.99 5.41
N LEU A 65 0.56 -13.56 4.20
CA LEU A 65 0.23 -14.97 3.97
C LEU A 65 1.24 -15.95 4.60
N LYS A 66 2.38 -15.49 5.13
CA LYS A 66 3.33 -16.31 5.88
C LYS A 66 2.99 -16.40 7.37
N PHE A 67 2.11 -15.54 7.88
CA PHE A 67 1.64 -15.58 9.27
C PHE A 67 0.49 -16.57 9.44
N LYS A 68 0.19 -16.92 10.70
CA LYS A 68 -1.00 -17.69 11.05
C LYS A 68 -2.21 -16.77 10.96
N LEU A 69 -2.92 -16.85 9.84
CA LEU A 69 -4.18 -16.16 9.59
C LEU A 69 -5.34 -17.15 9.62
N ASP A 70 -6.53 -16.67 9.95
CA ASP A 70 -7.73 -17.45 9.69
C ASP A 70 -7.93 -17.65 8.17
N PRO A 71 -8.67 -18.71 7.76
CA PRO A 71 -8.86 -19.01 6.35
C PRO A 71 -9.51 -17.88 5.54
N THR A 72 -10.41 -17.12 6.16
CA THR A 72 -11.16 -16.03 5.49
C THR A 72 -10.24 -14.88 5.17
N THR A 73 -9.45 -14.41 6.14
CA THR A 73 -8.46 -13.34 5.93
C THR A 73 -7.42 -13.75 4.89
N ALA A 74 -6.92 -14.98 4.94
CA ALA A 74 -5.99 -15.48 3.95
C ALA A 74 -6.60 -15.51 2.52
N ALA A 75 -7.87 -15.88 2.39
CA ALA A 75 -8.59 -15.86 1.12
C ALA A 75 -8.77 -14.44 0.57
N GLN A 76 -9.15 -13.48 1.43
CA GLN A 76 -9.28 -12.07 1.05
C GLN A 76 -7.95 -11.49 0.55
N ILE A 77 -6.85 -11.78 1.24
CA ILE A 77 -5.52 -11.33 0.83
C ILE A 77 -5.13 -11.92 -0.54
N ARG A 78 -5.39 -13.22 -0.77
CA ARG A 78 -5.13 -13.87 -2.07
C ARG A 78 -5.96 -13.25 -3.19
N ALA A 79 -7.24 -12.98 -2.95
CA ALA A 79 -8.12 -12.31 -3.90
C ALA A 79 -7.60 -10.90 -4.21
N ARG A 80 -7.18 -10.14 -3.20
CA ARG A 80 -6.63 -8.79 -3.40
C ARG A 80 -5.35 -8.80 -4.22
N ILE A 81 -4.42 -9.72 -3.93
CA ILE A 81 -3.19 -9.90 -4.74
C ILE A 81 -3.55 -10.17 -6.20
N LYS A 82 -4.51 -11.06 -6.47
CA LYS A 82 -4.94 -11.39 -7.84
C LYS A 82 -5.49 -10.16 -8.58
N THR A 83 -6.35 -9.37 -7.92
CA THR A 83 -6.86 -8.12 -8.49
C THR A 83 -5.72 -7.14 -8.81
N LEU A 84 -4.80 -6.95 -7.87
CA LEU A 84 -3.66 -6.04 -8.04
C LEU A 84 -2.71 -6.47 -9.16
N GLN A 85 -2.53 -7.77 -9.37
CA GLN A 85 -1.75 -8.31 -10.49
C GLN A 85 -2.43 -8.08 -11.84
N GLY A 86 -3.76 -8.24 -11.90
CA GLY A 86 -4.53 -7.98 -13.12
C GLY A 86 -4.56 -6.49 -13.51
N SER A 87 -4.55 -5.58 -12.54
CA SER A 87 -4.52 -4.14 -12.79
C SER A 87 -3.14 -3.58 -13.17
N ALA A 88 -2.06 -4.35 -13.00
CA ALA A 88 -0.69 -3.93 -13.34
C ALA A 88 -0.27 -4.30 -14.78
N GLY A 89 -1.14 -4.94 -15.56
CA GLY A 89 -0.86 -5.46 -16.90
C GLY A 89 -1.72 -4.87 -18.02
N GLY A 90 -2.28 -3.67 -17.83
CA GLY A 90 -3.07 -2.95 -18.84
C GLY A 90 -2.48 -1.59 -19.15
#